data_AF-J2NGV2-F1
#
_entry.id   AF-J2NGV2-F1
#
_cell.length_a   1.000
_cell.length_b   1.000
_cell.length_c   1.000
_cell.angle_alpha   90.00
_cell.angle_beta   90.00
_cell.angle_gamma   90.00
#
_symmetry.space_group_name_H-M   'P 1'
#
loop_
_entity.id
_entity.type
_entity.pdbx_description
1 polymer ?
#
loop_
_entity_poly.entity_id
_entity_poly.type
_entity_poly.pdbx_seq_one_letter_code
_entity_poly.pdbx_strand_id
1 'polypeptide(L)' 'MSGHGAHLRGQNLAKRCAKLRREGLPLTEVAQIAGVTREQVAAKIKLGERLLSLEEHQ' A
#
# COMPACT_ATOMS: atom_id res chain seq x y z
N MET A 1 16.84 14.96 -9.46
CA MET A 1 15.39 14.65 -9.35
C MET A 1 15.03 14.55 -7.88
N SER A 2 14.18 15.43 -7.38
CA SER A 2 13.81 15.50 -5.95
C SER A 2 13.04 14.26 -5.50
N GLY A 3 13.40 13.70 -4.34
CA GLY A 3 12.83 12.46 -3.80
C GLY A 3 11.33 12.51 -3.47
N HIS A 4 10.71 13.69 -3.52
CA HIS A 4 9.30 13.90 -3.19
C HIS A 4 8.34 13.09 -4.08
N GLY A 5 8.58 13.06 -5.40
CA GLY A 5 7.74 12.28 -6.31
C GLY A 5 7.83 10.76 -6.09
N ALA A 6 9.02 10.26 -5.71
CA ALA A 6 9.21 8.86 -5.35
C ALA A 6 8.47 8.51 -4.05
N HIS A 7 8.48 9.42 -3.08
CA HIS A 7 7.77 9.26 -1.81
C HIS A 7 6.24 9.16 -2.01
N LEU A 8 5.65 10.06 -2.81
CA LEU A 8 4.22 10.03 -3.12
C LEU A 8 3.80 8.73 -3.83
N ARG A 9 4.59 8.26 -4.80
CA ARG A 9 4.33 6.96 -5.46
C ARG A 9 4.38 5.80 -4.46
N GLY A 10 5.33 5.83 -3.53
CA GLY A 10 5.45 4.83 -2.46
C GLY A 10 4.22 4.80 -1.55
N GLN A 11 3.74 5.97 -1.13
CA GLN A 11 2.52 6.09 -0.31
C GLN A 11 1.27 5.61 -1.06
N ASN A 12 1.10 6.02 -2.33
CA ASN A 12 -0.04 5.60 -3.14
C ASN A 12 -0.07 4.08 -3.35
N LEU A 13 1.10 3.48 -3.59
CA LEU A 13 1.23 2.02 -3.68
C LEU A 13 0.85 1.33 -2.36
N ALA A 14 1.28 1.87 -1.22
CA ALA A 14 0.93 1.33 0.10
C ALA A 14 -0.59 1.39 0.34
N LYS A 15 -1.22 2.55 0.09
CA LYS A 15 -2.69 2.71 0.18
C LYS A 15 -3.42 1.72 -0.73
N ARG A 16 -2.95 1.51 -1.96
CA ARG A 16 -3.52 0.52 -2.89
C ARG A 16 -3.46 -0.91 -2.33
N CYS A 17 -2.31 -1.32 -1.77
CA CYS A 17 -2.17 -2.64 -1.16
C CYS A 17 -3.14 -2.83 0.02
N ALA A 18 -3.31 -1.80 0.86
CA ALA A 18 -4.24 -1.84 1.99
C ALA A 18 -5.71 -1.94 1.55
N LYS A 19 -6.13 -1.22 0.50
CA LYS A 19 -7.49 -1.31 -0.06
C LYS A 19 -7.80 -2.71 -0.57
N LEU A 20 -6.91 -3.29 -1.38
CA LEU A 20 -7.06 -4.67 -1.87
C LEU A 20 -7.13 -5.68 -0.71
N ARG A 21 -6.37 -5.45 0.37
CA ARG A 21 -6.46 -6.32 1.56
C ARG A 21 -7.80 -6.18 2.27
N ARG A 22 -8.36 -4.97 2.39
CA ARG A 22 -9.69 -4.71 2.98
C ARG A 22 -10.82 -5.33 2.14
N GLU A 23 -10.63 -5.47 0.83
CA GLU A 23 -11.54 -6.21 -0.07
C GLU A 23 -11.50 -7.74 0.15
N GLY A 24 -10.63 -8.24 1.03
CA GLY A 24 -10.55 -9.65 1.39
C GLY A 24 -9.51 -10.45 0.62
N LEU A 25 -8.78 -9.83 -0.33
CA LEU A 25 -7.80 -10.55 -1.14
C LEU A 25 -6.64 -11.10 -0.28
N PRO A 26 -6.11 -12.29 -0.61
CA PRO A 26 -4.94 -12.86 0.04
C PRO A 26 -3.67 -12.10 -0.37
N LEU A 27 -2.64 -12.17 0.48
CA LEU A 27 -1.37 -11.45 0.28
C LEU A 27 -0.71 -11.74 -1.07
N THR A 28 -0.87 -12.96 -1.59
CA THR A 28 -0.36 -13.38 -2.92
C THR A 28 -1.02 -12.60 -4.05
N GLU A 29 -2.34 -12.48 -4.04
CA GLU A 29 -3.08 -11.76 -5.08
C GLU A 29 -2.83 -10.25 -4.97
N VAL A 30 -2.78 -9.71 -3.75
CA VAL A 30 -2.42 -8.30 -3.54
C VAL A 30 -1.04 -8.00 -4.11
N ALA A 31 -0.05 -8.88 -3.88
CA ALA A 31 1.30 -8.72 -4.40
C ALA A 31 1.34 -8.73 -5.93
N GLN A 32 0.61 -9.66 -6.56
CA GLN A 32 0.49 -9.75 -8.02
C GLN A 32 -0.19 -8.51 -8.61
N ILE A 33 -1.35 -8.09 -8.08
CA ILE A 33 -2.11 -6.94 -8.58
C ILE A 33 -1.33 -5.61 -8.39
N ALA A 34 -0.63 -5.48 -7.27
CA ALA A 34 0.14 -4.28 -6.96
C ALA A 34 1.53 -4.26 -7.61
N GLY A 35 1.98 -5.37 -8.23
CA GLY A 35 3.30 -5.48 -8.85
C GLY A 35 4.45 -5.40 -7.84
N VAL A 36 4.29 -6.01 -6.66
CA VAL A 36 5.29 -6.03 -5.58
C VAL A 36 5.63 -7.45 -5.17
N THR A 37 6.75 -7.64 -4.50
CA THR A 37 7.10 -8.98 -4.00
C THR A 37 6.29 -9.36 -2.76
N ARG A 38 6.19 -10.67 -2.48
CA ARG A 38 5.45 -11.17 -1.31
C ARG A 38 6.07 -10.73 0.01
N GLU A 39 7.37 -10.50 0.04
CA GLU A 39 8.10 -10.01 1.21
C GLU A 39 7.76 -8.55 1.51
N GLN A 40 7.48 -7.77 0.45
CA GLN A 40 7.18 -6.34 0.57
C GLN A 40 5.70 -6.07 0.87
N VAL A 41 4.79 -6.94 0.42
CA VAL A 41 3.35 -6.67 0.45
C VAL A 41 2.82 -6.45 1.87
N ALA A 42 3.28 -7.23 2.86
CA ALA A 42 2.85 -7.10 4.25
C ALA A 42 3.22 -5.74 4.84
N ALA A 43 4.45 -5.28 4.60
CA ALA A 43 4.90 -3.97 5.06
C ALA A 43 4.14 -2.82 4.37
N LYS A 44 3.84 -2.97 3.08
CA LYS A 44 3.05 -1.99 2.31
C LYS A 44 1.60 -1.91 2.77
N ILE A 45 0.96 -3.04 3.07
CA ILE A 45 -0.38 -3.08 3.66
C ILE A 45 -0.39 -2.34 4.99
N LYS A 46 0.53 -2.66 5.90
CA LYS A 46 0.60 -2.02 7.22
C LYS A 46 0.78 -0.50 7.12
N LEU A 47 1.68 -0.04 6.25
CA LEU A 47 1.86 1.39 6.00
C LEU A 47 0.59 2.00 5.39
N GLY A 48 -0.04 1.33 4.42
CA GLY A 48 -1.26 1.78 3.76
C GLY A 48 -2.43 1.93 4.72
N GLU A 49 -2.64 0.96 5.63
CA GLU A 49 -3.66 1.04 6.68
C GLU A 49 -3.45 2.26 7.57
N ARG A 50 -2.20 2.52 7.97
CA ARG A 50 -1.87 3.71 8.75
C ARG A 50 -2.15 5.00 8.00
N LEU A 51 -1.75 5.08 6.73
CA LEU A 51 -1.99 6.27 5.90
C LEU A 51 -3.49 6.52 5.67
N LEU A 52 -4.27 5.47 5.39
CA LEU A 52 -5.73 5.59 5.22
C LEU A 52 -6.39 6.05 6.52
N SER A 53 -5.98 5.53 7.68
CA SER A 53 -6.52 5.98 8.97
C SER A 53 -6.27 7.47 9.24
N LEU A 54 -5.14 8.02 8.76
CA LEU A 54 -4.85 9.44 8.91
C LEU A 54 -5.74 10.30 8.01
N GLU A 55 -6.14 9.81 6.84
CA GLU A 55 -7.07 10.51 5.94
C GLU A 55 -8.52 10.45 6.44
N GLU A 56 -8.92 9.34 7.09
CA GLU A 56 -10.26 9.17 7.66
C GLU A 56 -10.53 10.09 8.88
N HIS A 57 -9.46 10.63 9.50
CA HIS A 57 -9.52 11.51 10.68
C HIS A 57 -9.22 12.98 10.38
N GLN A 58 -9.19 13.37 9.10
CA GLN A 58 -9.05 14.76 8.65
C GLN A 58 -10.36 15.30 8.11
#